data_AF-A0AAW2WNF8-F1
#
_entry.id   AF-A0AAW2WNF8-F1
#
_cell.length_a   1.000
_cell.length_b   1.000
_cell.length_c   1.000
_cell.angle_alpha   90.00
_cell.angle_beta   90.00
_cell.angle_gamma   90.00
#
_symmetry.space_group_name_H-M   'P 1'
#
loop_
_entity.id
_entity.type
_entity.pdbx_description
1 polymer ?
#
loop_
_entity_poly.entity_id
_entity_poly.type
_entity_poly.pdbx_seq_one_letter_code
_entity_poly.pdbx_strand_id
1 'polypeptide(L)'
;MPGPTPSHSGRWMVLIDAAKGSATSPPDLSKYKADFVVVSFYKLFGYPTGIGALIARNGTVAASIADVDFYKRRDGIEEYFEDGTLAFVSVASLRHGFKILNALTISAISRHTMSLALYIRKALLNLRHVNGSRVCTLYGVNDPEAGHVCWDDRDVLNGKPTGSVRVSFGYMSTFEDARKLLKFIKSSFVSLPPQPTSLDLLGEKPFLSSTEGVERVTTRYFLKSITVYPIKSCAGFTVESWPLCSTGLLHDREWLLKSLSGEILTQKKVPEMGFITTLVDLKLGRLIVGSPRCKEKLQIELASGQCIAEREVMEIYSQRYEVQGYGNEVDTWFSNAVGRPCTLVRSYAFQNHMCSNKNRNMGMCRDLEARLNFVNEAQFLLISEESVADLNNRLRSKLHNERPIEVDPSRFRPNLVVSGGKPYAEDGWRSLKIGQMNFMSLGGCNRCQMINMTFTAETVQRSNEPLATLASYRRLKYHTGSMASHGTGNSCKRRIASQDAYFLSWGRLEDYTWYTACIDAK
;
A
#
# COMPACT_ATOMS: atom_id res chain seq x y z
N MET A 1 24.32 58.83 18.44
CA MET A 1 24.44 57.57 17.67
C MET A 1 23.06 56.94 17.64
N PRO A 2 22.37 56.92 16.50
CA PRO A 2 21.05 56.30 16.40
C PRO A 2 21.18 54.78 16.51
N GLY A 3 20.28 54.14 17.25
CA GLY A 3 20.25 52.68 17.44
C GLY A 3 19.91 51.92 16.15
N PRO A 4 20.20 50.61 16.08
CA PRO A 4 19.89 49.80 14.92
C PRO A 4 18.37 49.66 14.80
N THR A 5 17.83 50.09 13.67
CA THR A 5 16.45 49.83 13.25
C THR A 5 16.36 48.40 12.69
N PRO A 6 15.35 47.59 13.08
CA PRO A 6 15.11 46.30 12.44
C PRO A 6 14.29 46.53 11.17
N SER A 7 14.94 46.53 10.01
CA SER A 7 14.25 46.48 8.71
C SER A 7 14.49 45.14 8.01
N HIS A 8 13.93 44.07 8.56
CA HIS A 8 13.81 42.81 7.82
C HIS A 8 12.61 42.91 6.87
N SER A 9 12.83 43.44 5.66
CA SER A 9 11.92 43.19 4.55
C SER A 9 11.95 41.70 4.24
N GLY A 10 10.86 40.97 4.50
CA GLY A 10 10.77 39.53 4.24
C GLY A 10 11.01 39.22 2.77
N ARG A 11 12.22 38.76 2.42
CA ARG A 11 12.56 38.30 1.08
C ARG A 11 12.26 36.80 1.00
N TRP A 12 11.30 36.45 0.15
CA TRP A 12 11.04 35.05 -0.19
C TRP A 12 12.25 34.46 -0.92
N MET A 13 12.71 33.29 -0.46
CA MET A 13 13.74 32.51 -1.15
C MET A 13 13.08 31.50 -2.08
N VAL A 14 13.66 31.30 -3.26
CA VAL A 14 13.16 30.40 -4.30
C VAL A 14 14.05 29.17 -4.40
N LEU A 15 13.46 28.00 -4.15
CA LEU A 15 14.08 26.71 -4.39
C LEU A 15 13.44 26.03 -5.61
N ILE A 16 14.28 25.66 -6.59
CA ILE A 16 13.87 24.85 -7.74
C ILE A 16 14.20 23.38 -7.45
N ASP A 17 13.17 22.52 -7.41
CA ASP A 17 13.37 21.07 -7.46
C ASP A 17 13.66 20.66 -8.91
N ALA A 18 14.95 20.60 -9.25
CA ALA A 18 15.44 20.14 -10.54
C ALA A 18 15.88 18.66 -10.48
N ALA A 19 15.41 17.88 -9.50
CA ALA A 19 15.91 16.53 -9.23
C ALA A 19 15.81 15.63 -10.47
N LYS A 20 14.70 15.69 -11.22
CA LYS A 20 14.56 14.98 -12.51
C LYS A 20 14.79 15.89 -13.72
N GLY A 21 14.35 17.15 -13.63
CA GLY A 21 14.40 18.11 -14.75
C GLY A 21 15.81 18.25 -15.32
N SER A 22 16.83 18.33 -14.45
CA SER A 22 18.24 18.45 -14.83
C SER A 22 18.79 17.31 -15.71
N ALA A 23 18.10 16.18 -15.81
CA ALA A 23 18.49 15.09 -16.71
C ALA A 23 18.10 15.31 -18.18
N THR A 24 17.18 16.24 -18.45
CA THR A 24 16.56 16.41 -19.80
C THR A 24 16.38 17.87 -20.20
N SER A 25 16.13 18.76 -19.25
CA SER A 25 16.00 20.20 -19.43
C SER A 25 16.42 20.90 -18.12
N PRO A 26 17.73 21.08 -17.89
CA PRO A 26 18.22 21.82 -16.73
C PRO A 26 17.64 23.24 -16.66
N PRO A 27 17.39 23.77 -15.44
CA PRO A 27 16.88 25.13 -15.30
C PRO A 27 17.92 26.14 -15.81
N ASP A 28 17.46 27.06 -16.65
CA ASP A 28 18.26 28.20 -17.07
C ASP A 28 18.21 29.31 -16.02
N LEU A 29 19.23 29.36 -15.16
CA LEU A 29 19.32 30.32 -14.07
C LEU A 29 19.63 31.75 -14.53
N SER A 30 19.99 31.94 -15.80
CA SER A 30 20.11 33.28 -16.40
C SER A 30 18.71 33.87 -16.67
N LYS A 31 17.75 33.01 -17.02
CA LYS A 31 16.36 33.37 -17.31
C LYS A 31 15.48 33.37 -16.06
N TYR A 32 15.61 32.36 -15.21
CA TYR A 32 14.81 32.19 -13.99
C TYR A 32 15.71 32.21 -12.76
N LYS A 33 15.74 33.33 -12.04
CA LYS A 33 16.56 33.46 -10.83
C LYS A 33 16.02 32.52 -9.74
N ALA A 34 16.91 31.73 -9.16
CA ALA A 34 16.65 30.92 -7.98
C ALA A 34 17.74 31.13 -6.93
N ASP A 35 17.37 30.97 -5.66
CA ASP A 35 18.30 31.00 -4.54
C ASP A 35 18.90 29.60 -4.31
N PHE A 36 18.11 28.55 -4.60
CA PHE A 36 18.51 27.14 -4.48
C PHE A 36 18.07 26.31 -5.68
N VAL A 37 18.89 25.33 -6.07
CA VAL A 37 18.53 24.29 -7.05
C VAL A 37 18.93 22.92 -6.51
N VAL A 38 17.97 22.00 -6.45
CA VAL A 38 18.20 20.63 -6.01
C VAL A 38 18.37 19.71 -7.21
N VAL A 39 19.42 18.90 -7.21
CA VAL A 39 19.76 17.95 -8.28
C VAL A 39 19.91 16.55 -7.71
N SER A 40 19.46 15.54 -8.45
CA SER A 40 19.56 14.13 -8.03
C SER A 40 20.39 13.32 -9.02
N PHE A 41 21.59 12.90 -8.62
CA PHE A 41 22.52 12.24 -9.54
C PHE A 41 22.02 10.89 -10.04
N TYR A 42 21.26 10.13 -9.23
CA TYR A 42 20.69 8.87 -9.71
C TYR A 42 19.67 9.08 -10.84
N LYS A 43 18.92 10.20 -10.81
CA LYS A 43 17.94 10.54 -11.85
C LYS A 43 18.60 11.05 -13.13
N LEU A 44 19.79 11.64 -13.00
CA LEU A 44 20.65 12.09 -14.10
C LEU A 44 21.35 10.90 -14.77
N PHE A 45 22.03 10.06 -13.99
CA PHE A 45 22.88 9.01 -14.52
C PHE A 45 22.17 7.69 -14.79
N GLY A 46 20.98 7.48 -14.23
CA GLY A 46 20.19 6.26 -14.46
C GLY A 46 20.64 5.04 -13.63
N TYR A 47 21.56 5.21 -12.69
CA TYR A 47 21.99 4.17 -11.74
C TYR A 47 22.02 4.73 -10.30
N PRO A 48 21.85 3.89 -9.26
CA PRO A 48 21.76 4.35 -7.89
C PRO A 48 23.11 4.91 -7.42
N THR A 49 23.17 6.21 -7.15
CA THR A 49 24.33 6.88 -6.53
C THR A 49 24.16 7.10 -5.04
N GLY A 50 22.91 7.27 -4.57
CA GLY A 50 22.62 7.68 -3.19
C GLY A 50 23.02 9.12 -2.86
N ILE A 51 23.44 9.92 -3.87
CA ILE A 51 23.93 11.29 -3.71
C ILE A 51 23.11 12.25 -4.60
N GLY A 52 22.90 13.46 -4.11
CA GLY A 52 22.41 14.62 -4.86
C GLY A 52 23.31 15.83 -4.65
N ALA A 53 22.95 16.96 -5.27
CA ALA A 53 23.62 18.23 -5.07
C ALA A 53 22.59 19.33 -4.79
N LEU A 54 22.96 20.26 -3.91
CA LEU A 54 22.27 21.51 -3.68
C LEU A 54 23.16 22.64 -4.22
N ILE A 55 22.66 23.38 -5.21
CA ILE A 55 23.34 24.54 -5.77
C ILE A 55 22.71 25.78 -5.12
N ALA A 56 23.51 26.61 -4.45
CA ALA A 56 23.02 27.81 -3.76
C ALA A 56 23.68 29.09 -4.32
N ARG A 57 22.91 30.17 -4.45
CA ARG A 57 23.39 31.47 -4.93
C ARG A 57 23.86 32.33 -3.74
N ASN A 58 25.17 32.53 -3.60
CA ASN A 58 25.84 33.32 -2.55
C ASN A 58 25.50 32.90 -1.10
N GLY A 59 26.29 31.98 -0.54
CA GLY A 59 26.41 31.74 0.91
C GLY A 59 25.14 31.31 1.64
N THR A 60 25.06 30.04 2.04
CA THR A 60 23.95 29.46 2.79
C THR A 60 23.90 29.88 4.26
N VAL A 61 22.69 30.15 4.77
CA VAL A 61 22.40 30.31 6.21
C VAL A 61 22.41 28.93 6.89
N ALA A 62 23.10 28.82 8.03
CA ALA A 62 23.45 27.53 8.67
C ALA A 62 22.31 26.85 9.46
N ALA A 63 21.33 27.61 9.98
CA ALA A 63 20.12 27.08 10.59
C ALA A 63 19.06 28.20 10.68
N SER A 64 17.80 27.82 10.59
CA SER A 64 16.65 28.66 10.94
C SER A 64 15.73 27.79 11.79
N ILE A 65 15.36 28.28 12.97
CA ILE A 65 14.40 27.62 13.86
C ILE A 65 13.06 28.33 13.64
N ALA A 66 12.02 27.60 13.24
CA ALA A 66 10.72 28.20 12.93
C ALA A 66 10.07 28.92 14.12
N ASP A 67 10.44 28.52 15.35
CA ASP A 67 9.89 29.05 16.59
C ASP A 67 10.75 30.16 17.24
N VAL A 68 11.93 30.50 16.71
CA VAL A 68 12.79 31.56 17.28
C VAL A 68 13.69 32.24 16.25
N ASP A 69 13.80 33.56 16.34
CA ASP A 69 14.56 34.41 15.42
C ASP A 69 16.07 34.42 15.75
N PHE A 70 16.78 33.33 15.40
CA PHE A 70 18.21 33.14 15.69
C PHE A 70 18.99 32.59 14.48
N TYR A 71 20.19 33.15 14.22
CA TYR A 71 21.19 32.57 13.31
C TYR A 71 22.62 32.70 13.86
N LYS A 72 23.47 31.68 13.66
CA LYS A 72 24.91 31.70 13.97
C LYS A 72 25.72 31.03 12.85
N ARG A 73 26.82 31.67 12.42
CA ARG A 73 27.77 31.11 11.44
C ARG A 73 28.88 30.33 12.17
N ARG A 74 29.38 29.24 11.60
CA ARG A 74 30.74 28.73 11.89
C ARG A 74 31.54 28.66 10.58
N ASP A 75 32.83 28.31 10.67
CA ASP A 75 33.86 28.87 9.77
C ASP A 75 34.13 28.09 8.46
N GLY A 76 33.71 26.82 8.30
CA GLY A 76 34.01 26.00 7.11
C GLY A 76 32.76 25.45 6.38
N ILE A 77 32.56 25.80 5.11
CA ILE A 77 31.32 25.58 4.32
C ILE A 77 30.96 24.09 4.15
N GLU A 78 31.97 23.25 4.03
CA GLU A 78 31.90 21.82 3.73
C GLU A 78 31.51 20.95 4.94
N GLU A 79 31.90 21.35 6.15
CA GLU A 79 31.62 20.62 7.40
C GLU A 79 30.13 20.68 7.81
N TYR A 80 29.31 21.48 7.11
CA TYR A 80 27.88 21.66 7.40
C TYR A 80 26.92 20.70 6.70
N PHE A 81 27.37 19.98 5.66
CA PHE A 81 26.52 19.08 4.87
C PHE A 81 26.89 17.60 5.05
N GLU A 82 27.93 17.32 5.81
CA GLU A 82 28.45 15.97 6.08
C GLU A 82 27.96 15.47 7.44
N ASP A 83 26.68 15.10 7.55
CA ASP A 83 26.24 14.27 8.69
C ASP A 83 26.33 12.78 8.28
N GLY A 84 27.30 12.07 8.86
CA GLY A 84 27.59 10.66 8.60
C GLY A 84 28.84 10.40 7.74
N THR A 85 29.11 9.12 7.46
CA THR A 85 30.27 8.71 6.66
C THR A 85 30.12 9.15 5.21
N LEU A 86 31.10 9.92 4.72
CA LEU A 86 31.18 10.30 3.31
C LEU A 86 31.11 9.08 2.39
N ALA A 87 30.21 9.12 1.42
CA ALA A 87 30.03 8.04 0.47
C ALA A 87 31.13 8.07 -0.62
N PHE A 88 32.40 7.87 -0.23
CA PHE A 88 33.58 8.01 -1.09
C PHE A 88 33.45 7.26 -2.43
N VAL A 89 32.95 6.02 -2.39
CA VAL A 89 32.72 5.19 -3.58
C VAL A 89 31.66 5.81 -4.49
N SER A 90 30.59 6.32 -3.89
CA SER A 90 29.49 6.97 -4.62
C SER A 90 29.92 8.32 -5.21
N VAL A 91 30.77 9.09 -4.52
CA VAL A 91 31.38 10.32 -5.03
C VAL A 91 32.29 10.02 -6.22
N ALA A 92 33.14 8.99 -6.12
CA ALA A 92 33.99 8.55 -7.24
C ALA A 92 33.16 8.14 -8.47
N SER A 93 31.96 7.57 -8.26
CA SER A 93 31.05 7.19 -9.34
C SER A 93 30.47 8.39 -10.12
N LEU A 94 30.43 9.58 -9.52
CA LEU A 94 29.89 10.79 -10.18
C LEU A 94 30.70 11.14 -11.43
N ARG A 95 32.03 10.97 -11.38
CA ARG A 95 32.91 11.21 -12.53
C ARG A 95 32.51 10.38 -13.75
N HIS A 96 32.14 9.12 -13.53
CA HIS A 96 31.69 8.24 -14.59
C HIS A 96 30.34 8.70 -15.16
N GLY A 97 29.40 9.06 -14.28
CA GLY A 97 28.09 9.58 -14.68
C GLY A 97 28.19 10.85 -15.52
N PHE A 98 29.02 11.81 -15.10
CA PHE A 98 29.27 13.02 -15.89
C PHE A 98 29.97 12.74 -17.22
N LYS A 99 30.90 11.78 -17.27
CA LYS A 99 31.53 11.36 -18.53
C LYS A 99 30.49 10.85 -19.54
N ILE A 100 29.53 10.03 -19.08
CA ILE A 100 28.42 9.54 -19.92
C ILE A 100 27.52 10.68 -20.36
N LEU A 101 27.11 11.56 -19.44
CA LEU A 101 26.25 12.70 -19.77
C LEU A 101 26.90 13.64 -20.78
N ASN A 102 28.21 13.90 -20.66
CA ASN A 102 28.95 14.73 -21.62
C ASN A 102 29.07 14.04 -22.99
N ALA A 103 29.28 12.72 -23.01
CA ALA A 103 29.36 11.95 -24.26
C ALA A 103 28.02 11.91 -25.01
N LEU A 104 26.91 11.72 -24.28
CA LEU A 104 25.57 11.68 -24.87
C LEU A 104 25.02 13.09 -25.14
N THR A 105 25.43 14.09 -24.37
CA THR A 105 24.89 15.46 -24.30
C THR A 105 23.44 15.52 -23.79
N ILE A 106 23.13 16.56 -23.02
CA ILE A 106 21.77 16.79 -22.50
C ILE A 106 20.77 16.97 -23.64
N SER A 107 21.16 17.66 -24.72
CA SER A 107 20.30 17.90 -25.88
C SER A 107 19.92 16.62 -26.63
N ALA A 108 20.84 15.65 -26.77
CA ALA A 108 20.48 14.37 -27.40
C ALA A 108 19.62 13.49 -26.47
N ILE A 109 19.91 13.48 -25.17
CA ILE A 109 19.09 12.80 -24.17
C ILE A 109 17.65 13.34 -24.18
N SER A 110 17.51 14.67 -24.21
CA SER A 110 16.22 15.35 -24.29
C SER A 110 15.43 14.95 -25.54
N ARG A 111 16.05 15.03 -26.73
CA ARG A 111 15.42 14.60 -27.99
C ARG A 111 15.02 13.12 -27.97
N HIS A 112 15.88 12.25 -27.47
CA HIS A 112 15.61 10.81 -27.39
C HIS A 112 14.43 10.51 -26.46
N THR A 113 14.46 11.00 -25.23
CA THR A 113 13.38 10.79 -24.25
C THR A 113 12.06 11.40 -24.71
N MET A 114 12.10 12.56 -25.37
CA MET A 114 10.94 13.16 -26.02
C MET A 114 10.39 12.27 -27.15
N SER A 115 11.25 11.68 -27.99
CA SER A 115 10.80 10.80 -29.08
C SER A 115 10.05 9.56 -28.56
N LEU A 116 10.51 8.96 -27.47
CA LEU A 116 9.83 7.84 -26.80
C LEU A 116 8.49 8.27 -26.20
N ALA A 117 8.47 9.42 -25.54
CA ALA A 117 7.25 10.00 -24.97
C ALA A 117 6.20 10.27 -26.06
N LEU A 118 6.61 10.88 -27.19
CA LEU A 118 5.73 11.15 -28.33
C LEU A 118 5.22 9.86 -28.99
N TYR A 119 6.08 8.84 -29.13
CA TYR A 119 5.69 7.54 -29.66
C TYR A 119 4.59 6.89 -28.83
N ILE A 120 4.76 6.80 -27.50
CA ILE A 120 3.74 6.25 -26.62
C ILE A 120 2.49 7.12 -26.60
N ARG A 121 2.64 8.45 -26.53
CA ARG A 121 1.52 9.39 -26.57
C ARG A 121 0.65 9.14 -27.80
N LYS A 122 1.25 9.06 -29.00
CA LYS A 122 0.51 8.77 -30.25
C LYS A 122 -0.19 7.42 -30.20
N ALA A 123 0.48 6.39 -29.70
CA ALA A 123 -0.10 5.05 -29.60
C ALA A 123 -1.28 4.99 -28.61
N LEU A 124 -1.16 5.64 -27.46
CA LEU A 124 -2.21 5.71 -26.43
C LEU A 124 -3.41 6.54 -26.91
N LEU A 125 -3.19 7.67 -27.59
CA LEU A 125 -4.26 8.49 -28.17
C LEU A 125 -5.09 7.74 -29.21
N ASN A 126 -4.52 6.74 -29.87
CA ASN A 126 -5.19 5.92 -30.88
C ASN A 126 -5.80 4.64 -30.29
N LEU A 127 -5.56 4.34 -29.02
CA LEU A 127 -6.04 3.10 -28.40
C LEU A 127 -7.52 3.20 -28.05
N ARG A 128 -8.30 2.20 -28.46
CA ARG A 128 -9.76 2.12 -28.28
C ARG A 128 -10.19 0.76 -27.75
N HIS A 129 -11.27 0.73 -26.98
CA HIS A 129 -12.01 -0.49 -26.65
C HIS A 129 -12.87 -0.94 -27.85
N VAL A 130 -13.42 -2.17 -27.80
CA VAL A 130 -14.35 -2.69 -28.84
C VAL A 130 -15.53 -1.75 -29.08
N ASN A 131 -16.05 -1.11 -28.04
CA ASN A 131 -17.17 -0.16 -28.14
C ASN A 131 -16.76 1.23 -28.69
N GLY A 132 -15.53 1.38 -29.18
CA GLY A 132 -15.02 2.63 -29.77
C GLY A 132 -14.61 3.69 -28.74
N SER A 133 -14.71 3.44 -27.44
CA SER A 133 -14.29 4.42 -26.41
C SER A 133 -12.77 4.44 -26.26
N ARG A 134 -12.21 5.58 -25.80
CA ARG A 134 -10.78 5.73 -25.50
C ARG A 134 -10.39 4.90 -24.27
N VAL A 135 -9.23 4.26 -24.34
CA VAL A 135 -8.71 3.40 -23.26
C VAL A 135 -8.09 4.21 -22.12
N CYS A 136 -7.51 5.36 -22.44
CA CYS A 136 -6.95 6.27 -21.45
C CYS A 136 -7.17 7.73 -21.86
N THR A 137 -7.26 8.59 -20.87
CA THR A 137 -7.14 10.04 -21.03
C THR A 137 -5.69 10.43 -20.79
N LEU A 138 -5.12 11.24 -21.69
CA LEU A 138 -3.81 11.84 -21.48
C LEU A 138 -4.00 13.25 -20.97
N TYR A 139 -3.31 13.60 -19.89
CA TYR A 139 -3.24 14.97 -19.38
C TYR A 139 -2.11 15.75 -20.08
N GLY A 140 -2.22 17.08 -20.18
CA GLY A 140 -1.25 17.92 -20.89
C GLY A 140 -1.32 17.79 -22.42
N VAL A 141 -2.50 17.46 -22.98
CA VAL A 141 -2.66 17.28 -24.44
C VAL A 141 -2.54 18.60 -25.19
N ASN A 142 -3.09 19.69 -24.66
CA ASN A 142 -3.08 21.02 -25.29
C ASN A 142 -1.95 21.92 -24.76
N ASP A 143 -1.41 21.60 -23.59
CA ASP A 143 -0.29 22.30 -22.97
C ASP A 143 0.64 21.27 -22.29
N PRO A 144 1.80 20.95 -22.90
CA PRO A 144 2.78 20.02 -22.33
C PRO A 144 3.42 20.49 -21.02
N GLU A 145 3.36 21.80 -20.72
CA GLU A 145 3.91 22.40 -19.50
C GLU A 145 2.89 22.44 -18.36
N ALA A 146 1.59 22.35 -18.67
CA ALA A 146 0.53 22.11 -17.70
C ALA A 146 0.64 20.68 -17.16
N GLY A 147 1.50 20.49 -16.16
CA GLY A 147 1.59 19.27 -15.38
C GLY A 147 0.23 18.85 -14.80
N HIS A 148 0.12 17.58 -14.43
CA HIS A 148 -1.05 17.04 -13.74
C HIS A 148 -0.69 16.71 -12.29
N VAL A 149 -1.47 17.20 -11.34
CA VAL A 149 -1.35 16.82 -9.94
C VAL A 149 -2.26 15.61 -9.74
N CYS A 150 -1.66 14.45 -9.45
CA CYS A 150 -2.45 13.26 -9.12
C CYS A 150 -3.32 13.55 -7.90
N TRP A 151 -4.58 13.10 -7.91
CA TRP A 151 -5.62 13.36 -6.89
C TRP A 151 -6.26 14.75 -6.94
N ASP A 152 -6.50 15.28 -8.14
CA ASP A 152 -7.39 16.44 -8.32
C ASP A 152 -8.74 16.04 -8.95
N ASP A 153 -9.68 17.00 -9.08
CA ASP A 153 -11.01 16.76 -9.64
C ASP A 153 -10.98 16.24 -11.10
N ARG A 154 -9.83 16.30 -11.79
CA ARG A 154 -9.69 15.81 -13.17
C ARG A 154 -9.36 14.33 -13.24
N ASP A 155 -8.98 13.70 -12.13
CA ASP A 155 -8.82 12.24 -12.03
C ASP A 155 -10.15 11.49 -11.98
N VAL A 156 -11.28 12.19 -12.11
CA VAL A 156 -12.63 11.62 -12.17
C VAL A 156 -13.13 11.59 -13.61
N LEU A 157 -13.17 10.40 -14.24
CA LEU A 157 -13.82 10.21 -15.54
C LEU A 157 -15.20 9.56 -15.33
N ASN A 158 -16.26 10.26 -15.75
CA ASN A 158 -17.65 9.82 -15.61
C ASN A 158 -18.04 9.46 -14.15
N GLY A 159 -17.60 10.28 -13.18
CA GLY A 159 -17.88 10.06 -11.76
C GLY A 159 -17.13 8.88 -11.13
N LYS A 160 -16.13 8.30 -11.81
CA LYS A 160 -15.25 7.25 -11.28
C LYS A 160 -13.84 7.78 -11.08
N PRO A 161 -13.21 7.58 -9.91
CA PRO A 161 -11.80 7.87 -9.74
C PRO A 161 -11.01 6.95 -10.68
N THR A 162 -10.21 7.55 -11.54
CA THR A 162 -9.29 6.86 -12.43
C THR A 162 -7.89 7.04 -11.88
N GLY A 163 -7.14 5.95 -11.80
CA GLY A 163 -5.74 6.03 -11.39
C GLY A 163 -4.93 6.79 -12.45
N SER A 164 -4.18 7.80 -12.02
CA SER A 164 -3.23 8.49 -12.87
C SER A 164 -1.89 7.75 -12.88
N VAL A 165 -1.37 7.48 -14.09
CA VAL A 165 -0.08 6.80 -14.28
C VAL A 165 0.88 7.76 -14.95
N ARG A 166 1.96 8.14 -14.24
CA ARG A 166 3.04 8.93 -14.82
C ARG A 166 4.08 8.02 -15.44
N VAL A 167 4.24 8.11 -16.76
CA VAL A 167 5.30 7.40 -17.49
C VAL A 167 6.50 8.32 -17.71
N SER A 168 7.72 7.87 -17.38
CA SER A 168 8.94 8.67 -17.55
C SER A 168 10.05 7.83 -18.16
N PHE A 169 10.64 8.31 -19.26
CA PHE A 169 11.77 7.65 -19.94
C PHE A 169 13.11 8.21 -19.49
N GLY A 170 14.12 7.34 -19.43
CA GLY A 170 15.52 7.72 -19.27
C GLY A 170 16.26 7.58 -20.59
N TYR A 171 17.50 8.08 -20.65
CA TYR A 171 18.32 7.95 -21.86
C TYR A 171 18.62 6.49 -22.25
N MET A 172 18.59 5.57 -21.27
CA MET A 172 18.75 4.13 -21.47
C MET A 172 17.48 3.44 -21.97
N SER A 173 16.33 4.11 -21.93
CA SER A 173 15.07 3.53 -22.39
C SER A 173 15.06 3.39 -23.90
N THR A 174 14.42 2.34 -24.40
CA THR A 174 14.35 2.03 -25.83
C THR A 174 12.91 2.02 -26.34
N PHE A 175 12.73 2.04 -27.66
CA PHE A 175 11.41 1.84 -28.28
C PHE A 175 10.84 0.45 -28.00
N GLU A 176 11.69 -0.54 -27.73
CA GLU A 176 11.26 -1.87 -27.30
C GLU A 176 10.59 -1.81 -25.93
N ASP A 177 11.17 -1.09 -24.97
CA ASP A 177 10.59 -0.90 -23.64
C ASP A 177 9.25 -0.17 -23.72
N ALA A 178 9.17 0.86 -24.57
CA ALA A 178 7.95 1.57 -24.86
C ALA A 178 6.86 0.64 -25.45
N ARG A 179 7.24 -0.25 -26.37
CA ARG A 179 6.31 -1.21 -26.98
C ARG A 179 5.83 -2.27 -25.98
N LYS A 180 6.70 -2.72 -25.07
CA LYS A 180 6.32 -3.64 -23.98
C LYS A 180 5.31 -2.99 -23.04
N LEU A 181 5.48 -1.72 -22.70
CA LEU A 181 4.49 -0.97 -21.93
C LEU A 181 3.15 -0.88 -22.67
N LEU A 182 3.16 -0.56 -23.97
CA LEU A 182 1.94 -0.55 -24.78
C LEU A 182 1.27 -1.93 -24.86
N LYS A 183 2.05 -3.00 -24.98
CA LYS A 183 1.54 -4.38 -24.97
C LYS A 183 0.86 -4.72 -23.64
N PHE A 184 1.49 -4.35 -22.53
CA PHE A 184 0.89 -4.50 -21.20
C PHE A 184 -0.42 -3.72 -21.08
N ILE A 185 -0.45 -2.46 -21.52
CA ILE A 185 -1.68 -1.65 -21.48
C ILE A 185 -2.78 -2.32 -22.31
N LYS A 186 -2.43 -2.80 -23.51
CA LYS A 186 -3.34 -3.55 -24.39
C LYS A 186 -3.88 -4.81 -23.74
N SER A 187 -3.03 -5.68 -23.20
CA SER A 187 -3.46 -6.96 -22.63
C SER A 187 -4.27 -6.81 -21.35
N SER A 188 -3.97 -5.79 -20.55
CA SER A 188 -4.53 -5.66 -19.20
C SER A 188 -5.77 -4.77 -19.15
N PHE A 189 -5.88 -3.78 -20.05
CA PHE A 189 -6.92 -2.75 -19.96
C PHE A 189 -7.80 -2.63 -21.22
N VAL A 190 -7.44 -3.26 -22.34
CA VAL A 190 -8.26 -3.22 -23.55
C VAL A 190 -9.14 -4.46 -23.61
N SER A 191 -10.45 -4.25 -23.59
CA SER A 191 -11.43 -5.28 -23.91
C SER A 191 -11.25 -5.68 -25.37
N LEU A 192 -10.99 -6.96 -25.63
CA LEU A 192 -10.98 -7.55 -26.98
C LEU A 192 -12.32 -8.26 -27.23
N PRO A 193 -12.75 -8.41 -28.50
CA PRO A 193 -13.88 -9.27 -28.81
C PRO A 193 -13.57 -10.70 -28.33
N PRO A 194 -14.57 -11.47 -27.89
CA PRO A 194 -14.37 -12.90 -27.70
C PRO A 194 -13.88 -13.48 -29.03
N GLN A 195 -12.68 -14.06 -29.03
CA GLN A 195 -12.20 -14.82 -30.18
C GLN A 195 -13.18 -15.98 -30.39
N PRO A 196 -13.71 -16.20 -31.60
CA PRO A 196 -14.50 -17.39 -31.86
C PRO A 196 -13.59 -18.60 -31.65
N THR A 197 -13.86 -19.38 -30.61
CA THR A 197 -13.34 -20.74 -30.47
C THR A 197 -13.74 -21.49 -31.73
N SER A 198 -12.76 -22.03 -32.44
CA SER A 198 -12.87 -22.78 -33.68
C SER A 198 -13.56 -24.15 -33.50
N LEU A 199 -14.74 -24.18 -32.87
CA LEU A 199 -15.55 -25.38 -32.68
C LEU A 199 -16.99 -25.27 -33.21
N ASP A 200 -17.38 -24.16 -33.83
CA ASP A 200 -18.76 -23.95 -34.32
C ASP A 200 -18.93 -24.13 -35.85
N LEU A 201 -18.01 -24.85 -36.50
CA LEU A 201 -18.15 -25.23 -37.91
C LEU A 201 -18.08 -26.74 -38.06
N LEU A 202 -19.08 -27.45 -37.56
CA LEU A 202 -19.56 -28.72 -38.14
C LEU A 202 -20.97 -28.96 -37.59
N GLY A 203 -21.93 -28.95 -38.51
CA GLY A 203 -23.36 -28.87 -38.24
C GLY A 203 -23.93 -30.01 -37.39
N GLU A 204 -25.03 -29.67 -36.73
CA GLU A 204 -25.93 -30.56 -36.02
C GLU A 204 -26.29 -31.79 -36.87
N LYS A 205 -26.08 -32.97 -36.30
CA LYS A 205 -26.93 -34.14 -36.54
C LYS A 205 -27.34 -34.72 -35.19
N PRO A 206 -28.64 -34.98 -34.96
CA PRO A 206 -29.10 -35.61 -33.73
C PRO A 206 -28.77 -37.10 -33.82
N PHE A 207 -27.92 -37.59 -32.91
CA PHE A 207 -27.75 -39.03 -32.72
C PHE A 207 -27.98 -39.40 -31.25
N LEU A 208 -28.81 -40.43 -31.10
CA LEU A 208 -29.36 -40.95 -29.87
C LEU A 208 -28.31 -41.28 -28.80
N SER A 209 -28.77 -41.08 -27.57
CA SER A 209 -28.35 -41.68 -26.30
C SER A 209 -27.40 -42.88 -26.37
N SER A 210 -26.22 -42.71 -25.77
CA SER A 210 -25.57 -43.75 -24.98
C SER A 210 -24.91 -43.11 -23.77
N THR A 211 -25.41 -43.55 -22.61
CA THR A 211 -24.99 -43.25 -21.25
C THR A 211 -23.51 -43.51 -21.00
N GLU A 212 -22.72 -42.47 -20.78
CA GLU A 212 -21.58 -42.50 -19.86
C GLU A 212 -21.50 -41.14 -19.14
N GLY A 213 -21.68 -41.17 -17.82
CA GLY A 213 -21.81 -40.00 -16.98
C GLY A 213 -20.47 -39.26 -16.83
N VAL A 214 -20.37 -38.09 -17.45
CA VAL A 214 -19.42 -37.07 -17.01
C VAL A 214 -20.06 -36.38 -15.81
N GLU A 215 -19.75 -36.86 -14.60
CA GLU A 215 -20.04 -36.13 -13.37
C GLU A 215 -19.41 -34.73 -13.48
N ARG A 216 -20.26 -33.70 -13.62
CA ARG A 216 -19.87 -32.33 -13.29
C ARG A 216 -19.56 -32.32 -11.79
N VAL A 217 -18.31 -32.53 -11.42
CA VAL A 217 -17.83 -32.27 -10.06
C VAL A 217 -18.01 -30.77 -9.84
N THR A 218 -19.14 -30.38 -9.25
CA THR A 218 -19.31 -29.02 -8.73
C THR A 218 -18.42 -28.94 -7.50
N THR A 219 -17.20 -28.41 -7.67
CA THR A 219 -16.31 -28.10 -6.56
C THR A 219 -17.05 -27.17 -5.60
N ARG A 220 -17.41 -27.66 -4.41
CA ARG A 220 -18.05 -26.87 -3.36
C ARG A 220 -16.96 -26.29 -2.46
N TYR A 221 -17.03 -24.99 -2.20
CA TYR A 221 -16.15 -24.32 -1.26
C TYR A 221 -16.83 -24.16 0.10
N PHE A 222 -16.06 -24.25 1.18
CA PHE A 222 -16.54 -24.11 2.56
C PHE A 222 -15.74 -23.06 3.31
N LEU A 223 -16.42 -22.19 4.07
CA LEU A 223 -15.78 -21.27 5.00
C LEU A 223 -15.37 -22.05 6.25
N LYS A 224 -14.08 -22.09 6.57
CA LYS A 224 -13.51 -22.87 7.67
C LYS A 224 -13.39 -22.09 8.96
N SER A 225 -12.97 -20.84 8.86
CA SER A 225 -12.81 -19.99 10.03
C SER A 225 -12.95 -18.52 9.70
N ILE A 226 -13.45 -17.79 10.69
CA ILE A 226 -13.51 -16.32 10.71
C ILE A 226 -12.62 -15.85 11.86
N THR A 227 -11.69 -14.94 11.58
CA THR A 227 -10.77 -14.40 12.58
C THR A 227 -10.85 -12.88 12.62
N VAL A 228 -11.05 -12.34 13.83
CA VAL A 228 -11.08 -10.91 14.10
C VAL A 228 -9.74 -10.49 14.73
N TYR A 229 -9.17 -9.38 14.29
CA TYR A 229 -7.93 -8.82 14.84
C TYR A 229 -8.18 -7.39 15.33
N PRO A 230 -8.71 -7.20 16.55
CA PRO A 230 -9.04 -5.90 17.11
C PRO A 230 -7.89 -4.90 17.06
N ILE A 231 -6.72 -5.31 17.56
CA ILE A 231 -5.54 -4.44 17.62
C ILE A 231 -4.61 -4.79 16.46
N LYS A 232 -4.24 -3.76 15.67
CA LYS A 232 -3.29 -3.90 14.56
C LYS A 232 -2.00 -4.54 15.07
N SER A 233 -1.55 -5.58 14.38
CA SER A 233 -0.32 -6.35 14.67
C SER A 233 -0.35 -7.30 15.88
N CYS A 234 -1.43 -7.34 16.67
CA CYS A 234 -1.59 -8.31 17.77
C CYS A 234 -2.27 -9.61 17.30
N ALA A 235 -2.32 -10.64 18.14
CA ALA A 235 -3.02 -11.89 17.83
C ALA A 235 -4.54 -11.65 17.72
N GLY A 236 -5.18 -12.36 16.80
CA GLY A 236 -6.63 -12.35 16.63
C GLY A 236 -7.31 -13.51 17.37
N PHE A 237 -8.64 -13.54 17.34
CA PHE A 237 -9.44 -14.64 17.87
C PHE A 237 -10.41 -15.16 16.83
N THR A 238 -10.60 -16.48 16.82
CA THR A 238 -11.46 -17.18 15.87
C THR A 238 -12.89 -17.25 16.41
N VAL A 239 -13.86 -17.13 15.52
CA VAL A 239 -15.30 -17.17 15.83
C VAL A 239 -16.05 -18.02 14.80
N GLU A 240 -17.18 -18.59 15.23
CA GLU A 240 -18.10 -19.29 14.31
C GLU A 240 -18.94 -18.31 13.48
N SER A 241 -19.35 -17.21 14.10
CA SER A 241 -20.13 -16.15 13.46
C SER A 241 -19.73 -14.78 14.00
N TRP A 242 -19.77 -13.74 13.17
CA TRP A 242 -19.45 -12.38 13.60
C TRP A 242 -20.24 -11.29 12.84
N PRO A 243 -20.60 -10.17 13.50
CA PRO A 243 -21.26 -9.05 12.82
C PRO A 243 -20.34 -8.38 11.80
N LEU A 244 -20.95 -7.95 10.69
CA LEU A 244 -20.32 -7.10 9.68
C LEU A 244 -20.62 -5.62 9.97
N CYS A 245 -19.74 -4.74 9.52
CA CYS A 245 -19.94 -3.31 9.49
C CYS A 245 -19.39 -2.73 8.18
N SER A 246 -19.53 -1.42 7.98
CA SER A 246 -19.05 -0.73 6.77
C SER A 246 -17.53 -0.84 6.58
N THR A 247 -16.75 -1.18 7.61
CA THR A 247 -15.28 -1.29 7.54
C THR A 247 -14.77 -2.73 7.50
N GLY A 248 -15.64 -3.75 7.61
CA GLY A 248 -15.26 -5.16 7.60
C GLY A 248 -15.99 -5.97 8.67
N LEU A 249 -15.26 -6.83 9.39
CA LEU A 249 -15.74 -7.45 10.63
C LEU A 249 -15.85 -6.37 11.73
N LEU A 250 -16.92 -6.38 12.52
CA LEU A 250 -17.10 -5.42 13.61
C LEU A 250 -15.89 -5.46 14.56
N HIS A 251 -15.38 -4.29 14.97
CA HIS A 251 -14.19 -4.16 15.82
C HIS A 251 -12.88 -4.64 15.21
N ASP A 252 -12.82 -4.93 13.91
CA ASP A 252 -11.59 -5.37 13.27
C ASP A 252 -10.64 -4.20 12.97
N ARG A 253 -9.39 -4.33 13.43
CA ARG A 253 -8.32 -3.32 13.34
C ARG A 253 -8.73 -1.91 13.81
N GLU A 254 -9.66 -1.81 14.75
CA GLU A 254 -10.11 -0.52 15.34
C GLU A 254 -9.05 0.14 16.22
N TRP A 255 -8.06 -0.62 16.71
CA TRP A 255 -7.00 -0.12 17.58
C TRP A 255 -5.61 -0.28 16.98
N LEU A 256 -4.69 0.60 17.36
CA LEU A 256 -3.25 0.45 17.11
C LEU A 256 -2.43 0.95 18.30
N LEU A 257 -1.14 0.59 18.31
CA LEU A 257 -0.17 1.09 19.28
C LEU A 257 0.77 2.11 18.62
N LYS A 258 1.06 3.21 19.32
CA LYS A 258 2.06 4.21 18.91
C LYS A 258 3.14 4.39 19.99
N SER A 259 4.35 4.72 19.58
CA SER A 259 5.41 5.14 20.50
C SER A 259 5.13 6.53 21.08
N LEU A 260 5.91 6.93 22.08
CA LEU A 260 5.89 8.31 22.61
C LEU A 260 6.30 9.36 21.56
N SER A 261 7.05 8.95 20.52
CA SER A 261 7.42 9.81 19.39
C SER A 261 6.34 9.88 18.28
N GLY A 262 5.19 9.23 18.48
CA GLY A 262 4.12 9.16 17.48
C GLY A 262 4.32 8.10 16.40
N GLU A 263 5.37 7.28 16.48
CA GLU A 263 5.63 6.22 15.51
C GLU A 263 4.66 5.05 15.70
N ILE A 264 4.01 4.60 14.63
CA ILE A 264 3.15 3.41 14.66
C ILE A 264 3.98 2.15 14.91
N LEU A 265 3.62 1.42 15.95
CA LEU A 265 4.18 0.12 16.27
C LEU A 265 3.51 -0.95 15.41
N THR A 266 4.35 -1.79 14.81
CA THR A 266 3.91 -2.90 13.96
C THR A 266 4.64 -4.16 14.36
N GLN A 267 4.06 -5.33 14.10
CA GLN A 267 4.66 -6.62 14.45
C GLN A 267 6.07 -6.78 13.83
N LYS A 268 6.30 -6.14 12.68
CA LYS A 268 7.61 -6.13 12.04
C LYS A 268 8.67 -5.40 12.87
N LYS A 269 8.32 -4.25 13.45
CA LYS A 269 9.22 -3.44 14.29
C LYS A 269 9.31 -4.02 15.70
N VAL A 270 8.19 -4.53 16.20
CA VAL A 270 8.03 -5.02 17.57
C VAL A 270 7.31 -6.38 17.55
N PRO A 271 8.06 -7.47 17.31
CA PRO A 271 7.50 -8.81 17.21
C PRO A 271 6.71 -9.24 18.45
N GLU A 272 7.07 -8.73 19.63
CA GLU A 272 6.46 -9.04 20.92
C GLU A 272 4.94 -8.76 20.93
N MET A 273 4.45 -7.86 20.06
CA MET A 273 3.02 -7.65 19.83
C MET A 273 2.27 -8.95 19.46
N GLY A 274 2.95 -9.93 18.86
CA GLY A 274 2.39 -11.23 18.51
C GLY A 274 2.00 -12.09 19.72
N PHE A 275 2.55 -11.82 20.90
CA PHE A 275 2.18 -12.50 22.15
C PHE A 275 0.95 -11.88 22.82
N ILE A 276 0.49 -10.72 22.33
CA ILE A 276 -0.68 -10.04 22.86
C ILE A 276 -1.93 -10.70 22.27
N THR A 277 -2.62 -11.45 23.12
CA THR A 277 -3.93 -12.06 22.82
C THR A 277 -5.03 -11.01 22.96
N THR A 278 -6.04 -11.08 22.09
CA THR A 278 -7.18 -10.17 22.10
C THR A 278 -8.48 -10.95 21.99
N LEU A 279 -9.52 -10.48 22.67
CA LEU A 279 -10.87 -11.03 22.59
C LEU A 279 -11.87 -9.88 22.75
N VAL A 280 -12.83 -9.77 21.84
CA VAL A 280 -13.94 -8.83 21.99
C VAL A 280 -15.16 -9.60 22.47
N ASP A 281 -15.66 -9.25 23.65
CA ASP A 281 -16.91 -9.75 24.18
C ASP A 281 -18.01 -8.72 23.91
N LEU A 282 -18.86 -9.01 22.91
CA LEU A 282 -19.97 -8.13 22.53
C LEU A 282 -21.09 -8.09 23.58
N LYS A 283 -21.25 -9.14 24.41
CA LYS A 283 -22.30 -9.20 25.44
C LYS A 283 -21.91 -8.33 26.63
N LEU A 284 -20.64 -8.40 27.04
CA LEU A 284 -20.09 -7.59 28.11
C LEU A 284 -19.69 -6.18 27.63
N GLY A 285 -19.59 -5.97 26.32
CA GLY A 285 -19.16 -4.69 25.75
C GLY A 285 -17.70 -4.38 26.07
N ARG A 286 -16.81 -5.38 26.04
CA ARG A 286 -15.41 -5.25 26.47
C ARG A 286 -14.41 -5.85 25.48
N LEU A 287 -13.27 -5.17 25.32
CA LEU A 287 -12.05 -5.71 24.74
C LEU A 287 -11.17 -6.26 25.87
N ILE A 288 -10.91 -7.56 25.84
CA ILE A 288 -10.05 -8.26 26.80
C ILE A 288 -8.71 -8.53 26.13
N VAL A 289 -7.62 -8.13 26.78
CA VAL A 289 -6.26 -8.22 26.26
C VAL A 289 -5.38 -8.96 27.26
N GLY A 290 -4.61 -9.94 26.78
CA GLY A 290 -3.71 -10.75 27.61
C GLY A 290 -2.31 -10.82 27.02
N SER A 291 -1.29 -10.90 27.87
CA SER A 291 0.11 -11.07 27.46
C SER A 291 0.84 -11.94 28.48
N PRO A 292 1.73 -12.87 28.07
CA PRO A 292 2.58 -13.63 28.99
C PRO A 292 3.47 -12.75 29.89
N ARG A 293 3.71 -11.50 29.48
CA ARG A 293 4.54 -10.54 30.24
C ARG A 293 3.75 -9.73 31.27
N CYS A 294 2.43 -9.91 31.32
CA CYS A 294 1.54 -9.21 32.24
C CYS A 294 0.82 -10.23 33.12
N LYS A 295 0.79 -10.01 34.43
CA LYS A 295 0.14 -10.92 35.38
C LYS A 295 -1.38 -10.99 35.16
N GLU A 296 -1.99 -9.82 34.97
CA GLU A 296 -3.43 -9.68 34.81
C GLU A 296 -3.81 -9.33 33.37
N LYS A 297 -4.99 -9.79 32.95
CA LYS A 297 -5.60 -9.38 31.68
C LYS A 297 -6.15 -7.96 31.81
N LEU A 298 -5.91 -7.15 30.79
CA LEU A 298 -6.49 -5.83 30.67
C LEU A 298 -7.90 -5.93 30.11
N GLN A 299 -8.85 -5.18 30.68
CA GLN A 299 -10.20 -5.05 30.16
C GLN A 299 -10.46 -3.59 29.80
N ILE A 300 -10.90 -3.34 28.58
CA ILE A 300 -11.21 -2.01 28.05
C ILE A 300 -12.68 -2.01 27.65
N GLU A 301 -13.47 -1.07 28.20
CA GLU A 301 -14.86 -0.90 27.81
C GLU A 301 -14.97 -0.39 26.37
N LEU A 302 -15.87 -0.96 25.58
CA LEU A 302 -16.12 -0.55 24.20
C LEU A 302 -16.95 0.74 24.14
N ALA A 303 -17.70 1.05 25.21
CA ALA A 303 -18.51 2.24 25.33
C ALA A 303 -17.64 3.50 25.50
N SER A 304 -17.96 4.55 24.76
CA SER A 304 -17.15 5.77 24.66
C SER A 304 -17.16 6.68 25.89
N GLY A 305 -17.79 6.24 26.99
CA GLY A 305 -18.00 7.04 28.20
C GLY A 305 -16.81 7.13 29.16
N GLN A 306 -15.74 6.32 28.97
CA GLN A 306 -14.55 6.32 29.84
C GLN A 306 -13.30 6.91 29.19
N CYS A 307 -13.40 7.51 28.00
CA CYS A 307 -12.25 8.09 27.31
C CYS A 307 -11.91 9.48 27.87
N ILE A 308 -10.78 9.58 28.58
CA ILE A 308 -10.33 10.79 29.28
C ILE A 308 -9.53 11.73 28.36
N ALA A 309 -8.96 11.21 27.26
CA ALA A 309 -8.04 11.95 26.40
C ALA A 309 -8.75 12.74 25.27
N GLU A 310 -8.19 13.91 24.95
CA GLU A 310 -8.57 14.71 23.78
C GLU A 310 -8.38 13.92 22.48
N ARG A 311 -9.21 14.24 21.48
CA ARG A 311 -9.11 13.63 20.15
C ARG A 311 -7.87 14.14 19.45
N GLU A 312 -7.10 13.22 18.89
CA GLU A 312 -5.90 13.51 18.12
C GLU A 312 -6.12 13.15 16.66
N VAL A 313 -5.55 13.94 15.75
CA VAL A 313 -5.55 13.61 14.32
C VAL A 313 -4.19 13.00 13.97
N MET A 314 -4.20 11.75 13.51
CA MET A 314 -3.02 11.03 13.05
C MET A 314 -3.05 10.85 11.53
N GLU A 315 -1.90 10.99 10.88
CA GLU A 315 -1.76 10.66 9.45
C GLU A 315 -1.09 9.30 9.27
N ILE A 316 -1.77 8.37 8.61
CA ILE A 316 -1.29 7.02 8.33
C ILE A 316 -1.43 6.78 6.83
N TYR A 317 -0.31 6.52 6.15
CA TYR A 317 -0.30 6.30 4.69
C TYR A 317 -1.03 7.41 3.89
N SER A 318 -0.85 8.67 4.28
CA SER A 318 -1.51 9.84 3.69
C SER A 318 -3.03 9.88 3.85
N GLN A 319 -3.56 9.13 4.82
CA GLN A 319 -4.95 9.22 5.27
C GLN A 319 -4.99 9.77 6.70
N ARG A 320 -5.95 10.66 6.96
CA ARG A 320 -6.14 11.26 8.29
C ARG A 320 -7.15 10.44 9.10
N TYR A 321 -6.75 10.08 10.30
CA TYR A 321 -7.55 9.34 11.27
C TYR A 321 -7.76 10.20 12.49
N GLU A 322 -9.01 10.37 12.90
CA GLU A 322 -9.32 10.82 14.26
C GLU A 322 -9.18 9.64 15.19
N VAL A 323 -8.29 9.78 16.16
CA VAL A 323 -7.96 8.73 17.11
C VAL A 323 -8.13 9.24 18.52
N GLN A 324 -8.43 8.31 19.43
CA GLN A 324 -8.56 8.61 20.84
C GLN A 324 -7.72 7.63 21.65
N GLY A 325 -6.92 8.18 22.56
CA GLY A 325 -6.10 7.41 23.49
C GLY A 325 -6.89 6.91 24.70
N TYR A 326 -6.25 6.02 25.45
CA TYR A 326 -6.73 5.56 26.76
C TYR A 326 -5.91 6.22 27.88
N GLY A 327 -6.34 6.04 29.13
CA GLY A 327 -5.59 6.55 30.28
C GLY A 327 -4.28 5.79 30.54
N ASN A 328 -3.47 6.35 31.44
CA ASN A 328 -2.11 5.88 31.76
C ASN A 328 -2.01 4.39 32.16
N GLU A 329 -3.06 3.82 32.75
CA GLU A 329 -3.08 2.40 33.14
C GLU A 329 -3.00 1.47 31.93
N VAL A 330 -3.79 1.77 30.88
CA VAL A 330 -3.80 1.02 29.62
C VAL A 330 -2.44 1.11 28.95
N ASP A 331 -1.88 2.32 28.86
CA ASP A 331 -0.57 2.57 28.24
C ASP A 331 0.55 1.86 29.00
N THR A 332 0.49 1.83 30.33
CA THR A 332 1.44 1.09 31.17
C THR A 332 1.36 -0.42 30.91
N TRP A 333 0.14 -0.96 30.81
CA TRP A 333 -0.06 -2.38 30.51
C TRP A 333 0.54 -2.77 29.16
N PHE A 334 0.25 -1.99 28.10
CA PHE A 334 0.82 -2.25 26.78
C PHE A 334 2.33 -2.04 26.74
N SER A 335 2.84 -1.04 27.46
CA SER A 335 4.28 -0.80 27.57
C SER A 335 5.01 -1.98 28.21
N ASN A 336 4.42 -2.61 29.24
CA ASN A 336 4.93 -3.82 29.87
C ASN A 336 4.82 -5.04 28.94
N ALA A 337 3.67 -5.21 28.28
CA ALA A 337 3.42 -6.31 27.36
C ALA A 337 4.40 -6.33 26.18
N VAL A 338 4.71 -5.15 25.64
CA VAL A 338 5.58 -4.96 24.48
C VAL A 338 7.06 -4.81 24.91
N GLY A 339 7.32 -4.36 26.15
CA GLY A 339 8.65 -4.10 26.69
C GLY A 339 9.26 -2.76 26.28
N ARG A 340 8.43 -1.79 25.85
CA ARG A 340 8.86 -0.42 25.53
C ARG A 340 7.69 0.56 25.71
N PRO A 341 7.94 1.84 26.04
CA PRO A 341 6.89 2.84 26.17
C PRO A 341 6.04 2.98 24.91
N CYS A 342 4.72 2.81 25.05
CA CYS A 342 3.76 2.94 23.97
C CYS A 342 2.37 3.30 24.51
N THR A 343 1.52 3.81 23.62
CA THR A 343 0.14 4.19 23.93
C THR A 343 -0.84 3.51 22.98
N LEU A 344 -1.99 3.09 23.51
CA LEU A 344 -3.07 2.51 22.72
C LEU A 344 -3.98 3.62 22.21
N VAL A 345 -4.31 3.59 20.93
CA VAL A 345 -5.31 4.50 20.34
C VAL A 345 -6.37 3.71 19.57
N ARG A 346 -7.60 4.22 19.59
CA ARG A 346 -8.75 3.68 18.85
C ARG A 346 -9.19 4.66 17.77
N SER A 347 -9.58 4.16 16.59
CA SER A 347 -10.21 4.97 15.56
C SER A 347 -11.62 5.40 15.97
N TYR A 348 -11.94 6.68 15.79
CA TYR A 348 -13.24 7.28 16.12
C TYR A 348 -14.23 7.28 14.93
N ALA A 349 -13.91 6.63 13.81
CA ALA A 349 -14.64 6.74 12.54
C ALA A 349 -16.14 6.34 12.57
N PHE A 350 -16.65 5.83 13.69
CA PHE A 350 -17.95 5.18 13.77
C PHE A 350 -19.07 6.00 14.44
N GLN A 351 -18.80 7.14 15.09
CA GLN A 351 -19.84 7.80 15.92
C GLN A 351 -20.61 8.96 15.28
N ASN A 352 -20.22 9.47 14.11
CA ASN A 352 -20.84 10.69 13.54
C ASN A 352 -21.94 10.49 12.48
N HIS A 353 -22.45 9.27 12.25
CA HIS A 353 -23.61 9.07 11.34
C HIS A 353 -24.95 8.82 12.04
N MET A 354 -25.00 8.86 13.37
CA MET A 354 -26.27 8.96 14.11
C MET A 354 -26.58 10.43 14.42
N CYS A 355 -27.02 11.20 13.42
CA CYS A 355 -27.88 12.37 13.61
C CYS A 355 -28.42 12.88 12.27
N SER A 356 -29.72 12.66 12.07
CA SER A 356 -30.68 13.44 11.29
C SER A 356 -30.20 14.17 10.02
N ASN A 357 -30.52 13.63 8.85
CA ASN A 357 -31.01 14.49 7.76
C ASN A 357 -32.00 13.75 6.86
N LYS A 358 -33.29 13.91 7.17
CA LYS A 358 -34.42 13.54 6.30
C LYS A 358 -34.49 14.54 5.15
N ASN A 359 -33.67 14.38 4.10
CA ASN A 359 -33.91 14.87 2.74
C ASN A 359 -32.63 14.83 1.90
N ARG A 360 -32.32 13.68 1.28
CA ARG A 360 -31.64 13.65 -0.03
C ARG A 360 -32.18 12.51 -0.86
N ASN A 361 -32.60 12.86 -2.07
CA ASN A 361 -33.25 11.98 -3.03
C ASN A 361 -32.38 10.77 -3.39
N MET A 362 -33.11 9.68 -3.59
CA MET A 362 -32.67 8.33 -3.92
C MET A 362 -31.93 8.29 -5.27
N GLY A 363 -30.65 7.95 -5.25
CA GLY A 363 -29.80 7.74 -6.43
C GLY A 363 -28.71 6.71 -6.14
N MET A 364 -28.83 5.54 -6.78
CA MET A 364 -27.97 4.34 -6.79
C MET A 364 -26.60 4.39 -6.07
N CYS A 365 -26.48 3.53 -5.05
CA CYS A 365 -25.30 3.15 -4.26
C CYS A 365 -23.92 3.39 -4.91
N ARG A 366 -23.24 4.48 -4.50
CA ARG A 366 -21.76 4.56 -4.57
C ARG A 366 -21.09 5.52 -3.59
N ASP A 367 -21.83 6.05 -2.61
CA ASP A 367 -21.35 7.01 -1.59
C ASP A 367 -20.72 6.39 -0.34
N LEU A 368 -20.17 5.17 -0.39
CA LEU A 368 -19.36 4.66 0.72
C LEU A 368 -17.87 4.85 0.41
N GLU A 369 -17.35 6.05 0.67
CA GLU A 369 -16.02 6.15 1.29
C GLU A 369 -16.13 5.44 2.65
N ALA A 370 -16.08 4.11 2.64
CA ALA A 370 -15.87 3.34 3.85
C ALA A 370 -14.46 3.70 4.33
N ARG A 371 -14.35 4.68 5.23
CA ARG A 371 -13.12 4.93 5.99
C ARG A 371 -12.81 3.65 6.74
N LEU A 372 -11.94 2.82 6.15
CA LEU A 372 -11.51 1.58 6.77
C LEU A 372 -10.82 1.93 8.09
N ASN A 373 -10.86 1.01 9.05
CA ASN A 373 -10.06 1.15 10.27
C ASN A 373 -8.56 1.00 9.94
N PHE A 374 -7.72 0.64 10.91
CA PHE A 374 -6.27 0.50 10.70
C PHE A 374 -5.87 -0.78 9.94
N VAL A 375 -6.63 -1.15 8.90
CA VAL A 375 -6.30 -2.20 7.94
C VAL A 375 -5.18 -1.75 6.99
N ASN A 376 -4.57 -2.70 6.28
CA ASN A 376 -3.46 -2.37 5.37
C ASN A 376 -3.97 -1.96 3.97
N GLU A 377 -4.88 -2.75 3.39
CA GLU A 377 -5.28 -2.58 1.98
C GLU A 377 -6.78 -2.84 1.73
N ALA A 378 -7.47 -3.72 2.48
CA ALA A 378 -8.92 -3.94 2.32
C ALA A 378 -9.64 -4.41 3.59
N GLN A 379 -10.98 -4.48 3.50
CA GLN A 379 -11.90 -4.88 4.59
C GLN A 379 -11.69 -6.32 5.07
N PHE A 380 -11.44 -7.24 4.14
CA PHE A 380 -11.19 -8.65 4.47
C PHE A 380 -10.00 -9.19 3.70
N LEU A 381 -9.31 -10.13 4.34
CA LEU A 381 -8.29 -10.96 3.72
C LEU A 381 -8.76 -12.42 3.72
N LEU A 382 -8.80 -13.06 2.55
CA LEU A 382 -9.21 -14.46 2.38
C LEU A 382 -8.04 -15.34 1.94
N ILE A 383 -7.91 -16.56 2.48
CA ILE A 383 -6.92 -17.56 2.05
C ILE A 383 -7.53 -18.97 2.00
N SER A 384 -7.11 -19.82 1.06
CA SER A 384 -7.47 -21.24 1.03
C SER A 384 -6.52 -22.09 1.88
N GLU A 385 -7.04 -23.09 2.59
CA GLU A 385 -6.25 -24.11 3.27
C GLU A 385 -5.38 -24.89 2.27
N GLU A 386 -5.89 -25.17 1.07
CA GLU A 386 -5.17 -25.87 0.02
C GLU A 386 -3.98 -25.05 -0.52
N SER A 387 -4.11 -23.72 -0.60
CA SER A 387 -3.01 -22.82 -0.95
C SER A 387 -1.87 -22.85 0.07
N VAL A 388 -2.21 -22.96 1.37
CA VAL A 388 -1.23 -23.08 2.46
C VAL A 388 -0.64 -24.49 2.51
N ALA A 389 -1.44 -25.53 2.23
CA ALA A 389 -0.98 -26.91 2.14
C ALA A 389 0.04 -27.10 1.01
N ASP A 390 -0.19 -26.49 -0.16
CA ASP A 390 0.78 -26.50 -1.26
C ASP A 390 2.09 -25.79 -0.89
N LEU A 391 2.01 -24.65 -0.19
CA LEU A 391 3.19 -23.98 0.36
C LEU A 391 3.97 -24.88 1.33
N ASN A 392 3.27 -25.53 2.27
CA ASN A 392 3.90 -26.45 3.22
C ASN A 392 4.54 -27.65 2.51
N ASN A 393 3.92 -28.19 1.46
CA ASN A 393 4.52 -29.24 0.62
C ASN A 393 5.84 -28.77 -0.02
N ARG A 394 5.87 -27.54 -0.57
CA ARG A 394 7.09 -26.96 -1.15
C ARG A 394 8.17 -26.72 -0.11
N LEU A 395 7.80 -26.24 1.08
CA LEU A 395 8.75 -26.06 2.20
C LEU A 395 9.38 -27.38 2.63
N ARG A 396 8.57 -28.44 2.79
CA ARG A 396 9.05 -29.79 3.09
C ARG A 396 10.02 -30.30 2.03
N SER A 397 9.74 -30.07 0.75
CA SER A 397 10.61 -30.54 -0.35
C SER A 397 11.99 -29.87 -0.41
N LYS A 398 12.17 -28.67 0.19
CA LYS A 398 13.45 -27.95 0.19
C LYS A 398 14.40 -28.36 1.31
N LEU A 399 13.88 -28.86 2.43
CA LEU A 399 14.66 -29.13 3.64
C LEU A 399 14.95 -30.63 3.72
N HIS A 400 16.07 -31.06 3.11
CA HIS A 400 16.46 -32.47 3.14
C HIS A 400 16.95 -32.97 4.52
N ASN A 401 17.31 -32.09 5.47
CA ASN A 401 17.94 -32.48 6.74
C ASN A 401 17.59 -31.59 7.97
N GLU A 402 16.59 -30.70 7.89
CA GLU A 402 16.13 -29.88 9.02
C GLU A 402 14.63 -30.11 9.28
N ARG A 403 14.16 -29.89 10.52
CA ARG A 403 12.73 -29.97 10.83
C ARG A 403 11.94 -29.02 9.91
N PRO A 404 10.97 -29.51 9.13
CA PRO A 404 10.23 -28.66 8.22
C PRO A 404 9.47 -27.56 8.97
N ILE A 405 9.57 -26.32 8.49
CA ILE A 405 8.74 -25.22 9.00
C ILE A 405 7.31 -25.48 8.56
N GLU A 406 6.42 -25.72 9.51
CA GLU A 406 4.98 -25.79 9.24
C GLU A 406 4.35 -24.40 9.38
N VAL A 407 3.67 -23.99 8.31
CA VAL A 407 3.02 -22.70 8.17
C VAL A 407 1.52 -22.89 8.35
N ASP A 408 0.98 -22.26 9.38
CA ASP A 408 -0.46 -22.19 9.61
C ASP A 408 -1.08 -20.99 8.84
N PRO A 409 -2.32 -21.09 8.33
CA PRO A 409 -2.99 -19.97 7.67
C PRO A 409 -3.01 -18.67 8.49
N SER A 410 -3.09 -18.75 9.83
CA SER A 410 -3.07 -17.60 10.73
C SER A 410 -1.82 -16.74 10.62
N ARG A 411 -0.69 -17.28 10.15
CA ARG A 411 0.55 -16.51 9.88
C ARG A 411 0.33 -15.43 8.82
N PHE A 412 -0.59 -15.65 7.89
CA PHE A 412 -0.98 -14.69 6.87
C PHE A 412 -2.00 -13.65 7.35
N ARG A 413 -2.49 -13.83 8.58
CA ARG A 413 -3.51 -13.02 9.25
C ARG A 413 -4.82 -12.83 8.47
N PRO A 414 -5.37 -13.89 7.84
CA PRO A 414 -6.63 -13.80 7.09
C PRO A 414 -7.80 -13.52 8.03
N ASN A 415 -8.80 -12.79 7.54
CA ASN A 415 -10.10 -12.74 8.17
C ASN A 415 -10.91 -14.01 7.89
N LEU A 416 -10.77 -14.56 6.69
CA LEU A 416 -11.55 -15.70 6.20
C LEU A 416 -10.61 -16.81 5.70
N VAL A 417 -10.79 -18.03 6.19
CA VAL A 417 -10.10 -19.21 5.65
C VAL A 417 -11.13 -20.10 4.96
N VAL A 418 -10.86 -20.53 3.73
CA VAL A 418 -11.76 -21.39 2.94
C VAL A 418 -11.11 -22.72 2.57
N SER A 419 -11.93 -23.69 2.18
CA SER A 419 -11.50 -25.03 1.76
C SER A 419 -12.40 -25.59 0.66
N GLY A 420 -12.03 -26.76 0.11
CA GLY A 420 -12.74 -27.50 -0.94
C GLY A 420 -12.22 -27.24 -2.35
N GLY A 421 -11.18 -26.40 -2.49
CA GLY A 421 -10.65 -25.94 -3.78
C GLY A 421 -9.44 -26.69 -4.29
N LYS A 422 -8.98 -26.31 -5.49
CA LYS A 422 -7.58 -26.52 -5.88
C LYS A 422 -6.72 -25.44 -5.23
N PRO A 423 -5.44 -25.71 -4.91
CA PRO A 423 -4.52 -24.67 -4.45
C PRO A 423 -4.55 -23.45 -5.37
N TYR A 424 -4.69 -22.27 -4.79
CA TYR A 424 -4.77 -20.97 -5.46
C TYR A 424 -5.98 -20.77 -6.38
N ALA A 425 -7.03 -21.59 -6.27
CA ALA A 425 -8.25 -21.41 -7.06
C ALA A 425 -8.89 -20.03 -6.83
N GLU A 426 -8.69 -19.48 -5.64
CA GLU A 426 -9.18 -18.18 -5.24
C GLU A 426 -8.54 -17.00 -6.02
N ASP A 427 -7.44 -17.22 -6.77
CA ASP A 427 -6.86 -16.26 -7.75
C ASP A 427 -7.86 -15.84 -8.82
N GLY A 428 -8.71 -16.77 -9.25
CA GLY A 428 -9.66 -16.55 -10.34
C GLY A 428 -10.97 -15.90 -9.91
N TRP A 429 -11.19 -15.70 -8.61
CA TRP A 429 -12.49 -15.25 -8.10
C TRP A 429 -12.69 -13.77 -8.35
N ARG A 430 -13.78 -13.42 -9.03
CA ARG A 430 -14.21 -12.02 -9.24
C ARG A 430 -15.21 -11.56 -8.19
N SER A 431 -16.08 -12.47 -7.78
CA SER A 431 -17.09 -12.27 -6.75
C SER A 431 -17.30 -13.59 -6.01
N LEU A 432 -17.71 -13.50 -4.76
CA LEU A 432 -18.04 -14.67 -3.94
C LEU A 432 -19.28 -14.36 -3.10
N LYS A 433 -20.05 -15.42 -2.81
CA LYS A 433 -21.22 -15.34 -1.95
C LYS A 433 -21.00 -16.26 -0.75
N ILE A 434 -21.10 -15.71 0.47
CA ILE A 434 -21.03 -16.46 1.73
C ILE A 434 -22.35 -16.23 2.45
N GLY A 435 -23.11 -17.30 2.70
CA GLY A 435 -24.49 -17.17 3.16
C GLY A 435 -25.31 -16.32 2.20
N GLN A 436 -25.88 -15.21 2.68
CA GLN A 436 -26.60 -14.23 1.85
C GLN A 436 -25.76 -13.02 1.42
N MET A 437 -24.48 -12.97 1.81
CA MET A 437 -23.61 -11.81 1.61
C MET A 437 -22.78 -11.95 0.34
N ASN A 438 -22.73 -10.90 -0.48
CA ASN A 438 -21.93 -10.84 -1.69
C ASN A 438 -20.67 -10.02 -1.48
N PHE A 439 -19.52 -10.56 -1.87
CA PHE A 439 -18.23 -9.89 -1.78
C PHE A 439 -17.61 -9.79 -3.18
N MET A 440 -16.91 -8.70 -3.42
CA MET A 440 -16.13 -8.47 -4.64
C MET A 440 -14.65 -8.65 -4.36
N SER A 441 -13.95 -9.33 -5.27
CA SER A 441 -12.50 -9.48 -5.21
C SER A 441 -11.82 -8.21 -5.68
N LEU A 442 -10.87 -7.71 -4.88
CA LEU A 442 -10.02 -6.56 -5.20
C LEU A 442 -8.64 -6.99 -5.73
N GLY A 443 -8.37 -8.29 -5.80
CA GLY A 443 -7.11 -8.87 -6.29
C GLY A 443 -6.20 -9.43 -5.20
N GLY A 444 -5.00 -9.87 -5.61
CA GLY A 444 -4.06 -10.58 -4.77
C GLY A 444 -3.28 -9.70 -3.78
N CYS A 445 -3.07 -10.22 -2.58
CA CYS A 445 -2.35 -9.57 -1.47
C CYS A 445 -0.85 -9.79 -1.55
N ASN A 446 -0.08 -8.71 -1.62
CA ASN A 446 1.38 -8.75 -1.57
C ASN A 446 1.88 -9.09 -0.16
N ARG A 447 2.75 -10.09 -0.03
CA ARG A 447 3.29 -10.46 1.28
C ARG A 447 4.53 -9.67 1.68
N CYS A 448 4.68 -9.48 2.98
CA CYS A 448 5.84 -8.83 3.59
C CYS A 448 6.50 -9.76 4.61
N GLN A 449 7.67 -9.37 5.11
CA GLN A 449 8.47 -10.14 6.08
C GLN A 449 7.73 -10.51 7.38
N MET A 450 6.53 -9.97 7.61
CA MET A 450 5.71 -10.30 8.78
C MET A 450 5.42 -11.81 8.88
N ILE A 451 5.19 -12.49 7.74
CA ILE A 451 4.89 -13.93 7.73
C ILE A 451 6.08 -14.81 8.11
N ASN A 452 7.29 -14.25 8.17
CA ASN A 452 8.51 -15.00 8.48
C ASN A 452 8.86 -15.06 9.98
N MET A 453 7.95 -14.61 10.83
CA MET A 453 8.10 -14.68 12.28
C MET A 453 7.43 -15.94 12.80
N THR A 454 8.17 -16.74 13.56
CA THR A 454 7.66 -17.87 14.32
C THR A 454 7.69 -17.52 15.79
N PHE A 455 6.56 -17.72 16.45
CA PHE A 455 6.38 -17.47 17.88
C PHE A 455 6.52 -18.81 18.61
N THR A 456 7.58 -18.92 19.42
CA THR A 456 7.70 -19.99 20.41
C THR A 456 7.27 -19.44 21.78
N ALA A 457 7.11 -20.29 22.79
CA ALA A 457 6.56 -19.89 24.10
C ALA A 457 7.23 -18.65 24.73
N GLU A 458 8.51 -18.38 24.40
CA GLU A 458 9.26 -17.27 25.01
C GLU A 458 10.03 -16.39 24.01
N THR A 459 10.19 -16.81 22.74
CA THR A 459 11.03 -16.08 21.78
C THR A 459 10.41 -15.99 20.39
N VAL A 460 10.72 -14.88 19.70
CA VAL A 460 10.36 -14.68 18.30
C VAL A 460 11.55 -15.02 17.42
N GLN A 461 11.41 -16.07 16.62
CA GLN A 461 12.40 -16.45 15.63
C GLN A 461 12.06 -15.80 14.29
N ARG A 462 13.04 -15.13 13.69
CA ARG A 462 12.93 -14.55 12.35
C ARG A 462 13.65 -15.44 11.36
N SER A 463 13.01 -15.73 10.22
CA SER A 463 13.65 -16.42 9.12
C SER A 463 13.40 -15.71 7.78
N ASN A 464 13.89 -16.29 6.68
CA ASN A 464 13.52 -15.85 5.33
C ASN A 464 12.30 -16.60 4.78
N GLU A 465 11.88 -17.67 5.45
CA GLU A 465 10.73 -18.50 5.09
C GLU A 465 9.49 -18.10 5.91
N PRO A 466 8.28 -18.25 5.36
CA PRO A 466 7.96 -18.85 4.06
C PRO A 466 8.04 -17.89 2.86
N LEU A 467 8.34 -16.60 3.09
CA LEU A 467 8.33 -15.59 2.03
C LEU A 467 9.31 -15.91 0.88
N ALA A 468 10.48 -16.49 1.17
CA ALA A 468 11.44 -16.87 0.14
C ALA A 468 10.92 -18.00 -0.76
N THR A 469 10.26 -19.00 -0.19
CA THR A 469 9.60 -20.05 -0.97
C THR A 469 8.47 -19.50 -1.80
N LEU A 470 7.59 -18.68 -1.21
CA LEU A 470 6.56 -17.97 -1.95
C LEU A 470 7.12 -17.14 -3.11
N ALA A 471 8.24 -16.45 -2.91
CA ALA A 471 8.94 -15.70 -3.95
C ALA A 471 9.41 -16.56 -5.13
N SER A 472 9.67 -17.85 -4.93
CA SER A 472 10.21 -18.71 -5.99
C SER A 472 9.17 -19.14 -7.03
N TYR A 473 7.88 -19.18 -6.68
CA TYR A 473 6.82 -19.66 -7.60
C TYR A 473 5.61 -18.75 -7.70
N ARG A 474 5.36 -17.89 -6.70
CA ARG A 474 4.26 -16.90 -6.70
C ARG A 474 4.73 -15.49 -6.99
N ARG A 475 6.04 -15.28 -7.20
CA ARG A 475 6.53 -13.97 -7.63
C ARG A 475 6.04 -13.69 -9.03
N LEU A 476 5.16 -12.70 -9.14
CA LEU A 476 4.87 -12.10 -10.42
C LEU A 476 6.20 -11.60 -11.00
N LYS A 477 6.64 -12.23 -12.10
CA LYS A 477 7.77 -11.75 -12.89
C LYS A 477 7.35 -10.44 -13.54
N TYR A 478 7.41 -9.35 -12.78
CA TYR A 478 7.67 -8.05 -13.37
C TYR A 478 9.00 -8.21 -14.10
N HIS A 479 8.95 -8.28 -15.42
CA HIS A 479 10.14 -8.00 -16.21
C HIS A 479 10.68 -6.69 -15.65
N THR A 480 11.93 -6.70 -15.19
CA THR A 480 12.65 -5.52 -14.70
C THR A 480 12.46 -4.39 -15.70
N GLY A 481 11.54 -3.48 -15.38
CA GLY A 481 10.94 -2.56 -16.34
C GLY A 481 9.44 -2.34 -16.16
N SER A 482 8.93 -2.21 -14.92
CA SER A 482 7.64 -1.57 -14.69
C SER A 482 7.49 -1.06 -13.24
N MET A 483 7.20 0.24 -13.18
CA MET A 483 6.90 1.16 -12.09
C MET A 483 6.46 0.62 -10.72
N ALA A 484 7.23 1.02 -9.72
CA ALA A 484 6.75 1.27 -8.36
C ALA A 484 6.03 2.63 -8.33
N SER A 485 4.75 2.62 -7.94
CA SER A 485 4.03 3.83 -7.53
C SER A 485 4.75 4.49 -6.37
N HIS A 486 5.16 5.74 -6.57
CA HIS A 486 5.82 6.56 -5.54
C HIS A 486 4.79 6.98 -4.48
N GLY A 487 4.82 6.31 -3.33
CA GLY A 487 4.53 6.96 -2.05
C GLY A 487 5.82 7.59 -1.55
N THR A 488 5.75 8.87 -1.18
CA THR A 488 6.89 9.67 -0.70
C THR A 488 7.53 9.04 0.54
N GLY A 489 8.86 8.89 0.45
CA GLY A 489 9.83 8.75 1.55
C GLY A 489 9.39 8.01 2.82
N ASN A 490 9.61 6.68 2.86
CA ASN A 490 10.42 6.07 3.93
C ASN A 490 10.69 4.58 3.66
N SER A 491 11.97 4.23 3.49
CA SER A 491 12.54 2.88 3.43
C SER A 491 11.87 1.89 2.45
N CYS A 492 12.22 2.00 1.16
CA CYS A 492 11.87 1.00 0.15
C CYS A 492 12.72 -0.27 0.34
N LYS A 493 12.40 -1.07 1.38
CA LYS A 493 12.89 -2.45 1.52
C LYS A 493 12.07 -3.32 0.56
N ARG A 494 12.76 -3.95 -0.40
CA ARG A 494 12.29 -4.95 -1.39
C ARG A 494 10.99 -5.65 -0.95
N ARG A 495 9.83 -5.21 -1.44
CA ARG A 495 8.58 -5.99 -1.34
C ARG A 495 8.69 -7.13 -2.36
N ILE A 496 8.64 -8.36 -1.89
CA ILE A 496 8.45 -9.53 -2.74
C ILE A 496 6.94 -9.64 -2.94
N ALA A 497 6.47 -9.37 -4.15
CA ALA A 497 5.08 -9.60 -4.54
C ALA A 497 4.86 -11.10 -4.72
N SER A 498 4.68 -11.85 -3.63
CA SER A 498 4.05 -13.17 -3.66
C SER A 498 2.57 -12.99 -3.28
N GLN A 499 1.67 -13.57 -4.06
CA GLN A 499 0.23 -13.49 -3.85
C GLN A 499 -0.24 -14.78 -3.19
N ASP A 500 -0.81 -14.73 -1.99
CA ASP A 500 -1.33 -15.95 -1.32
C ASP A 500 -2.62 -15.66 -0.53
N ALA A 501 -3.29 -14.55 -0.82
CA ALA A 501 -4.60 -14.22 -0.28
C ALA A 501 -5.26 -13.11 -1.09
N TYR A 502 -6.55 -12.91 -0.82
CA TYR A 502 -7.44 -12.06 -1.62
C TYR A 502 -8.02 -11.00 -0.76
N PHE A 503 -7.93 -9.78 -1.26
CA PHE A 503 -8.67 -8.69 -0.69
C PHE A 503 -10.11 -8.76 -1.16
N LEU A 504 -11.03 -8.68 -0.22
CA LEU A 504 -12.45 -8.61 -0.50
C LEU A 504 -13.01 -7.27 -0.04
N SER A 505 -14.00 -6.80 -0.79
CA SER A 505 -14.88 -5.71 -0.36
C SER A 505 -16.34 -6.19 -0.33
N TRP A 506 -17.08 -5.72 0.65
CA TRP A 506 -18.51 -5.96 0.82
C TRP A 506 -19.29 -4.66 0.59
N GLY A 507 -20.37 -4.72 -0.19
CA GLY A 507 -21.20 -3.57 -0.58
C GLY A 507 -22.69 -3.92 -0.71
N ARG A 508 -23.56 -2.97 -0.35
CA ARG A 508 -24.99 -3.10 -0.02
C ARG A 508 -25.88 -3.72 -1.13
N LEU A 509 -26.76 -4.66 -0.75
CA LEU A 509 -28.06 -4.90 -1.40
C LEU A 509 -29.10 -3.98 -0.74
N GLU A 510 -30.01 -3.43 -1.54
CA GLU A 510 -31.12 -2.56 -1.13
C GLU A 510 -31.84 -3.13 0.10
N ASP A 511 -31.53 -2.60 1.29
CA ASP A 511 -32.42 -2.35 2.43
C ASP A 511 -31.62 -2.04 3.70
N TYR A 512 -32.29 -1.50 4.71
CA TYR A 512 -31.72 -0.83 5.87
C TYR A 512 -31.44 -1.79 7.03
N THR A 513 -30.16 -2.11 7.28
CA THR A 513 -29.49 -2.18 8.61
C THR A 513 -28.07 -2.76 8.46
N TRP A 514 -27.03 -1.97 8.74
CA TRP A 514 -25.63 -2.45 8.72
C TRP A 514 -25.29 -3.43 9.87
N TYR A 515 -26.11 -3.47 10.92
CA TYR A 515 -25.83 -4.23 12.16
C TYR A 515 -26.50 -5.60 12.25
N THR A 516 -27.33 -5.99 11.27
CA THR A 516 -28.08 -7.27 11.34
C THR A 516 -27.45 -8.38 10.49
N ALA A 517 -26.39 -8.08 9.72
CA ALA A 517 -25.70 -9.08 8.92
C ALA A 517 -24.54 -9.70 9.71
N CYS A 518 -24.65 -11.00 10.00
CA CYS A 518 -23.55 -11.81 10.50
C CYS A 518 -23.03 -12.70 9.37
N ILE A 519 -21.70 -12.83 9.29
CA ILE A 519 -21.08 -13.92 8.53
C ILE A 519 -20.99 -15.15 9.43
N ASP A 520 -21.35 -16.33 8.89
CA ASP A 520 -21.34 -17.62 9.60
C ASP A 520 -20.47 -18.61 8.81
N ALA A 521 -19.66 -19.38 9.52
CA ALA A 521 -18.81 -20.43 8.96
C ALA A 521 -19.56 -21.75 8.67
N LYS A 522 -20.78 -21.96 9.21
CA LYS A 522 -21.56 -23.19 9.05
C LYS A 522 -22.40 -23.26 7.77
#